data_AF-A0A7H8W6J0-F1
#
_entry.id   AF-A0A7H8W6J0-F1
#
_cell.length_a   1.000
_cell.length_b   1.000
_cell.length_c   1.000
_cell.angle_alpha   90.00
_cell.angle_beta   90.00
_cell.angle_gamma   90.00
#
_symmetry.space_group_name_H-M   'P 1'
#
loop_
_entity.id
_entity.type
_entity.pdbx_description
1 polymer ?
#
loop_
_entity_poly.entity_id
_entity_poly.type
_entity_poly.pdbx_seq_one_letter_code
_entity_poly.pdbx_strand_id
1 'polypeptide(L)'
;MKNYKSHKKEKKLIKSAEQAEKALNMLLQNPKKNLEDGISELLGRLKNPKLDLMLERYPDLLQEYDLKELLSGNLEATDDIEDIKTAGLLSCLHLLIHFCYELKENPNPHDKHFDSLRYILDSISCSRFVHELLSAVISAVGSEYYQKFQQRIQTLDFDLENALELPNDPELEQHIELLAWFALARLFLESVYAYCKSPDQNPNNTT
;
A
#
# COMPACT_ATOMS: atom_id res chain seq x y z
N MET A 1 -9.63 7.86 35.54
CA MET A 1 -9.74 7.74 34.07
C MET A 1 -8.56 8.45 33.43
N LYS A 2 -7.68 7.74 32.72
CA LYS A 2 -6.52 8.32 32.05
C LYS A 2 -6.93 8.69 30.61
N ASN A 3 -6.79 9.96 30.26
CA ASN A 3 -7.10 10.49 28.93
C ASN A 3 -6.15 9.90 27.89
N TYR A 4 -6.73 9.33 26.83
CA TYR A 4 -6.02 8.78 25.69
C TYR A 4 -5.28 9.89 24.96
N LYS A 5 -3.98 9.65 24.73
CA LYS A 5 -3.07 10.51 23.98
C LYS A 5 -3.67 10.84 22.60
N SER A 6 -3.58 12.11 22.23
CA SER A 6 -3.85 12.65 20.90
C SER A 6 -3.21 11.77 19.82
N HIS A 7 -4.00 11.26 18.89
CA HIS A 7 -3.49 10.63 17.68
C HIS A 7 -2.62 11.65 16.95
N LYS A 8 -1.30 11.41 16.89
CA LYS A 8 -0.39 12.14 15.99
C LYS A 8 -1.00 12.00 14.59
N LYS A 9 -1.49 13.09 13.99
CA LYS A 9 -1.97 13.07 12.59
C LYS A 9 -0.86 12.44 11.74
N GLU A 10 -1.17 11.32 11.08
CA GLU A 10 -0.26 10.73 10.10
C GLU A 10 0.11 11.80 9.06
N LYS A 11 1.41 12.00 8.88
CA LYS A 11 1.93 13.01 7.96
C LYS A 11 1.75 12.47 6.55
N LYS A 12 0.76 12.98 5.81
CA LYS A 12 0.58 12.69 4.38
C LYS A 12 1.81 13.16 3.59
N LEU A 13 2.29 12.30 2.70
CA LEU A 13 3.33 12.56 1.72
C LEU A 13 2.76 13.37 0.54
N ILE A 14 1.55 12.99 0.09
CA ILE A 14 0.85 13.66 -1.01
C ILE A 14 -0.19 14.64 -0.47
N LYS A 15 -0.13 15.89 -0.92
CA LYS A 15 -1.00 16.98 -0.42
C LYS A 15 -1.96 17.52 -1.48
N SER A 16 -1.75 17.22 -2.76
CA SER A 16 -2.61 17.68 -3.86
C SER A 16 -2.69 16.65 -4.99
N ALA A 17 -3.69 16.79 -5.87
CA ALA A 17 -3.86 15.96 -7.05
C ALA A 17 -2.69 16.11 -8.04
N GLU A 18 -2.15 17.32 -8.21
CA GLU A 18 -0.98 17.56 -9.06
C GLU A 18 0.27 16.81 -8.56
N GLN A 19 0.49 16.81 -7.23
CA GLN A 19 1.56 16.02 -6.62
C GLN A 19 1.34 14.53 -6.81
N ALA A 20 0.08 14.09 -6.69
CA ALA A 20 -0.31 12.71 -6.90
C ALA A 20 0.00 12.25 -8.34
N GLU A 21 -0.42 13.03 -9.33
CA GLU A 21 -0.17 12.78 -10.75
C GLU A 21 1.32 12.71 -11.06
N LYS A 22 2.11 13.70 -10.58
CA LYS A 22 3.56 13.70 -10.76
C LYS A 22 4.22 12.46 -10.16
N ALA A 23 3.82 12.08 -8.94
CA ALA A 23 4.34 10.91 -8.26
C ALA A 23 3.96 9.61 -9.00
N LEU A 24 2.70 9.47 -9.45
CA LEU A 24 2.28 8.32 -10.26
C LEU A 24 3.07 8.24 -11.56
N ASN A 25 3.25 9.36 -12.27
CA ASN A 25 4.05 9.40 -13.49
C ASN A 25 5.49 8.93 -13.25
N MET A 26 6.12 9.35 -12.15
CA MET A 26 7.47 8.88 -11.78
C MET A 26 7.49 7.39 -11.40
N LEU A 27 6.53 6.93 -10.59
CA LEU A 27 6.45 5.54 -10.13
C LEU A 27 6.17 4.57 -11.28
N LEU A 28 5.32 4.97 -12.24
CA LEU A 28 4.93 4.18 -13.41
C LEU A 28 5.86 4.34 -14.62
N GLN A 29 6.91 5.17 -14.52
CA GLN A 29 7.97 5.29 -15.53
C GLN A 29 8.99 4.14 -15.43
N ASN A 30 9.26 3.67 -14.22
CA ASN A 30 10.02 2.44 -14.01
C ASN A 30 9.13 1.22 -14.21
N PRO A 31 9.69 0.06 -14.61
CA PRO A 31 8.87 -1.10 -14.89
C PRO A 31 8.09 -1.48 -13.64
N LYS A 32 6.78 -1.68 -13.84
CA LYS A 32 5.76 -2.37 -13.03
C LYS A 32 6.34 -3.35 -12.00
N LYS A 33 7.36 -4.07 -12.48
CA LYS A 33 8.33 -4.89 -11.76
C LYS A 33 8.70 -4.37 -10.36
N ASN A 34 9.01 -3.10 -10.12
CA ASN A 34 9.47 -2.68 -8.79
C ASN A 34 8.39 -2.74 -7.69
N LEU A 35 7.14 -2.38 -8.02
CA LEU A 35 6.05 -2.45 -7.05
C LEU A 35 5.51 -3.87 -6.91
N GLU A 36 5.45 -4.62 -8.02
CA GLU A 36 4.96 -6.01 -8.03
C GLU A 36 5.95 -7.02 -7.46
N ASP A 37 7.25 -6.87 -7.74
CA ASP A 37 8.29 -7.72 -7.18
C ASP A 37 8.30 -7.61 -5.66
N GLY A 38 8.07 -6.42 -5.10
CA GLY A 38 7.99 -6.25 -3.66
C GLY A 38 6.73 -6.85 -3.01
N ILE A 39 5.61 -7.00 -3.75
CA ILE A 39 4.47 -7.81 -3.28
C ILE A 39 4.91 -9.28 -3.16
N SER A 40 5.60 -9.79 -4.18
CA SER A 40 6.11 -11.16 -4.22
C SER A 40 7.14 -11.42 -3.11
N GLU A 41 8.05 -10.46 -2.89
CA GLU A 41 9.03 -10.51 -1.81
C GLU A 41 8.35 -10.51 -0.43
N LEU A 42 7.35 -9.66 -0.23
CA LEU A 42 6.59 -9.64 1.03
C LEU A 42 5.91 -10.99 1.29
N LEU A 43 5.25 -11.57 0.29
CA LEU A 43 4.64 -12.91 0.39
C LEU A 43 5.69 -13.96 0.76
N GLY A 44 6.84 -13.97 0.07
CA GLY A 44 7.94 -14.88 0.34
C GLY A 44 8.51 -14.74 1.77
N ARG A 45 8.54 -13.52 2.32
CA ARG A 45 9.04 -13.23 3.67
C ARG A 45 8.04 -13.57 4.77
N LEU A 46 6.73 -13.41 4.51
CA LEU A 46 5.68 -13.79 5.46
C LEU A 46 5.67 -15.30 5.73
N LYS A 47 6.15 -16.12 4.76
CA LYS A 47 6.26 -17.59 4.88
C LYS A 47 4.98 -18.26 5.41
N ASN A 48 3.83 -17.70 5.07
CA ASN A 48 2.54 -18.23 5.49
C ASN A 48 1.90 -19.00 4.32
N PRO A 49 1.91 -20.34 4.35
CA PRO A 49 1.35 -21.16 3.26
C PRO A 49 -0.16 -20.99 3.10
N LYS A 50 -0.86 -20.45 4.10
CA LYS A 50 -2.29 -20.15 3.97
C LYS A 50 -2.56 -18.95 3.07
N LEU A 51 -1.62 -18.00 2.95
CA LEU A 51 -1.83 -16.81 2.13
C LEU A 51 -2.00 -17.15 0.65
N ASP A 52 -1.21 -18.08 0.12
CA ASP A 52 -1.35 -18.52 -1.27
C ASP A 52 -2.73 -19.13 -1.52
N LEU A 53 -3.21 -19.97 -0.59
CA LEU A 53 -4.55 -20.53 -0.65
C LEU A 53 -5.65 -19.46 -0.54
N MET A 54 -5.46 -18.44 0.30
CA MET A 54 -6.43 -17.35 0.45
C MET A 54 -6.47 -16.46 -0.79
N LEU A 55 -5.33 -16.22 -1.45
CA LEU A 55 -5.27 -15.50 -2.72
C LEU A 55 -6.03 -16.26 -3.82
N GLU A 56 -5.89 -17.58 -3.90
CA GLU A 56 -6.63 -18.41 -4.85
C GLU A 56 -8.14 -18.42 -4.59
N ARG A 57 -8.56 -18.41 -3.31
CA ARG A 57 -9.97 -18.44 -2.90
C ARG A 57 -10.63 -17.06 -2.85
N TYR A 58 -9.86 -15.98 -3.00
CA TYR A 58 -10.38 -14.62 -2.86
C TYR A 58 -11.53 -14.29 -3.83
N PRO A 59 -11.55 -14.77 -5.10
CA PRO A 59 -12.70 -14.61 -5.99
C PRO A 59 -13.98 -15.25 -5.47
N ASP A 60 -13.89 -16.39 -4.78
CA ASP A 60 -15.06 -17.05 -4.17
C ASP A 60 -15.53 -16.28 -2.94
N LEU A 61 -14.59 -15.80 -2.11
CA LEU A 61 -14.91 -14.98 -0.94
C LEU A 61 -15.63 -13.68 -1.33
N LEU A 62 -15.28 -13.08 -2.47
CA LEU A 62 -15.96 -11.90 -3.00
C LEU A 62 -17.37 -12.18 -3.56
N GLN A 63 -17.74 -13.45 -3.78
CA GLN A 63 -19.12 -13.82 -4.10
C GLN A 63 -20.00 -13.92 -2.85
N GLU A 64 -19.37 -14.19 -1.69
CA GLU A 64 -20.07 -14.39 -0.42
C GLU A 64 -20.10 -13.13 0.46
N TYR A 65 -19.07 -12.29 0.38
CA TYR A 65 -18.88 -11.11 1.25
C TYR A 65 -18.48 -9.88 0.45
N ASP A 66 -18.83 -8.69 0.95
CA ASP A 66 -18.33 -7.44 0.38
C ASP A 66 -16.83 -7.29 0.64
N LEU A 67 -16.09 -6.70 -0.32
CA LEU A 67 -14.65 -6.43 -0.15
C LEU A 67 -14.35 -5.63 1.11
N LYS A 68 -15.22 -4.66 1.45
CA LYS A 68 -15.10 -3.88 2.68
C LYS A 68 -15.17 -4.75 3.93
N GLU A 69 -16.02 -5.77 3.94
CA GLU A 69 -16.16 -6.70 5.06
C GLU A 69 -14.91 -7.57 5.19
N LEU A 70 -14.47 -8.17 4.08
CA LEU A 70 -13.23 -8.97 4.00
C LEU A 70 -12.01 -8.18 4.50
N LEU A 71 -11.83 -6.95 4.02
CA LEU A 71 -10.72 -6.07 4.44
C LEU A 71 -10.90 -5.52 5.87
N SER A 72 -12.12 -5.55 6.42
CA SER A 72 -12.36 -5.05 7.77
C SER A 72 -11.97 -6.05 8.85
N GLY A 73 -11.93 -7.34 8.52
CA GLY A 73 -11.79 -8.44 9.47
C GLY A 73 -13.04 -8.72 10.31
N ASN A 74 -14.17 -8.08 9.99
CA ASN A 74 -15.45 -8.30 10.67
C ASN A 74 -16.24 -9.45 10.01
N LEU A 75 -15.60 -10.61 9.87
CA LEU A 75 -16.25 -11.83 9.40
C LEU A 75 -16.65 -12.68 10.60
N GLU A 76 -17.85 -13.27 10.57
CA GLU A 76 -18.29 -14.17 11.63
C GLU A 76 -17.39 -15.42 11.69
N ALA A 77 -16.67 -15.57 12.80
CA ALA A 77 -16.02 -16.79 13.29
C ALA A 77 -15.20 -17.61 12.29
N THR A 78 -14.20 -16.99 11.64
CA THR A 78 -13.15 -17.74 10.91
C THR A 78 -11.78 -17.50 11.56
N ASP A 79 -11.03 -18.58 11.83
CA ASP A 79 -9.68 -18.49 12.45
C ASP A 79 -8.62 -17.88 11.51
N ASP A 80 -8.95 -17.72 10.22
CA ASP A 80 -8.05 -17.23 9.16
C ASP A 80 -8.29 -15.75 8.79
N ILE A 81 -8.98 -14.96 9.64
CA ILE A 81 -9.35 -13.57 9.33
C ILE A 81 -8.14 -12.69 8.94
N GLU A 82 -7.02 -12.81 9.66
CA GLU A 82 -5.83 -12.01 9.35
C GLU A 82 -5.19 -12.41 8.01
N ASP A 83 -5.27 -13.70 7.66
CA ASP A 83 -4.76 -14.21 6.38
C ASP A 83 -5.64 -13.76 5.22
N ILE A 84 -6.97 -13.80 5.39
CA ILE A 84 -7.94 -13.26 4.42
C ILE A 84 -7.70 -11.77 4.20
N LYS A 85 -7.56 -11.00 5.28
CA LYS A 85 -7.32 -9.56 5.20
C LYS A 85 -6.00 -9.25 4.49
N THR A 86 -4.93 -9.98 4.82
CA THR A 86 -3.61 -9.78 4.21
C THR A 86 -3.64 -10.15 2.72
N ALA A 87 -4.20 -11.30 2.36
CA ALA A 87 -4.38 -11.68 0.96
C ALA A 87 -5.18 -10.61 0.19
N GLY A 88 -6.29 -10.16 0.76
CA GLY A 88 -7.13 -9.13 0.17
C GLY A 88 -6.43 -7.79 -0.05
N LEU A 89 -5.63 -7.35 0.92
CA LEU A 89 -4.84 -6.12 0.79
C LEU A 89 -3.82 -6.22 -0.34
N LEU A 90 -3.13 -7.36 -0.46
CA LEU A 90 -2.12 -7.58 -1.51
C LEU A 90 -2.77 -7.72 -2.89
N SER A 91 -3.90 -8.41 -3.00
CA SER A 91 -4.70 -8.46 -4.23
C SER A 91 -5.18 -7.07 -4.64
N CYS A 92 -5.68 -6.28 -3.69
CA CYS A 92 -6.09 -4.89 -3.96
C CYS A 92 -4.89 -4.06 -4.44
N LEU A 93 -3.75 -4.15 -3.78
CA LEU A 93 -2.55 -3.38 -4.17
C LEU A 93 -2.10 -3.76 -5.60
N HIS A 94 -2.10 -5.05 -5.92
CA HIS A 94 -1.77 -5.55 -7.26
C HIS A 94 -2.73 -5.02 -8.33
N LEU A 95 -4.05 -5.07 -8.07
CA LEU A 95 -5.06 -4.53 -8.98
C LEU A 95 -4.95 -3.02 -9.15
N LEU A 96 -4.68 -2.28 -8.08
CA LEU A 96 -4.47 -0.83 -8.14
C LEU A 96 -3.28 -0.48 -9.05
N ILE A 97 -2.16 -1.20 -8.93
CA ILE A 97 -1.01 -1.01 -9.83
C ILE A 97 -1.42 -1.20 -11.28
N HIS A 98 -2.15 -2.28 -11.57
CA HIS A 98 -2.69 -2.58 -12.90
C HIS A 98 -3.58 -1.45 -13.45
N PHE A 99 -4.58 -1.02 -12.69
CA PHE A 99 -5.47 0.07 -13.10
C PHE A 99 -4.73 1.39 -13.32
N CYS A 100 -3.68 1.68 -12.54
CA CYS A 100 -2.90 2.89 -12.73
C CYS A 100 -2.10 2.91 -14.04
N TYR A 101 -1.68 1.76 -14.55
CA TYR A 101 -1.12 1.68 -15.91
C TYR A 101 -2.19 1.96 -16.97
N GLU A 102 -3.40 1.45 -16.79
CA GLU A 102 -4.51 1.74 -17.70
C GLU A 102 -4.92 3.22 -17.64
N LEU A 103 -4.94 3.82 -16.45
CA LEU A 103 -5.21 5.26 -16.27
C LEU A 103 -4.17 6.14 -16.94
N LYS A 104 -2.91 5.70 -16.99
CA LYS A 104 -1.86 6.44 -17.70
C LYS A 104 -2.16 6.54 -19.20
N GLU A 105 -2.73 5.49 -19.78
CA GLU A 105 -3.14 5.46 -21.19
C GLU A 105 -4.51 6.15 -21.41
N ASN A 106 -5.42 6.06 -20.44
CA ASN A 106 -6.73 6.70 -20.46
C ASN A 106 -7.01 7.44 -19.12
N PRO A 107 -6.70 8.75 -19.03
CA PRO A 107 -6.61 9.48 -17.77
C PRO A 107 -7.95 9.89 -17.15
N ASN A 108 -9.06 9.24 -17.52
CA ASN A 108 -10.36 9.51 -16.95
C ASN A 108 -10.73 8.46 -15.87
N PRO A 109 -10.42 8.69 -14.58
CA PRO A 109 -10.76 7.76 -13.51
C PRO A 109 -12.24 7.67 -13.20
N HIS A 110 -13.10 8.45 -13.87
CA HIS A 110 -14.56 8.40 -13.76
C HIS A 110 -15.22 7.58 -14.88
N ASP A 111 -14.46 7.06 -15.84
CA ASP A 111 -14.97 6.13 -16.83
C ASP A 111 -15.54 4.86 -16.14
N LYS A 112 -16.61 4.28 -16.68
CA LYS A 112 -17.22 3.04 -16.17
C LYS A 112 -16.22 1.88 -16.18
N HIS A 113 -15.25 1.89 -17.09
CA HIS A 113 -14.14 0.93 -17.12
C HIS A 113 -13.37 0.86 -15.78
N PHE A 114 -13.36 1.95 -15.01
CA PHE A 114 -12.70 2.04 -13.70
C PHE A 114 -13.65 1.86 -12.50
N ASP A 115 -14.85 1.30 -12.68
CA ASP A 115 -15.77 1.00 -11.57
C ASP A 115 -15.11 0.11 -10.50
N SER A 116 -14.36 -0.91 -10.91
CA SER A 116 -13.62 -1.79 -10.00
C SER A 116 -12.53 -1.06 -9.21
N LEU A 117 -11.83 -0.12 -9.84
CA LEU A 117 -10.86 0.74 -9.15
C LEU A 117 -11.56 1.55 -8.04
N ARG A 118 -12.68 2.21 -8.37
CA ARG A 118 -13.46 3.00 -7.40
C ARG A 118 -13.97 2.12 -6.26
N TYR A 119 -14.48 0.93 -6.58
CA TYR A 119 -14.93 -0.04 -5.58
C TYR A 119 -13.82 -0.39 -4.58
N ILE A 120 -12.60 -0.65 -5.03
CA ILE A 120 -11.44 -0.89 -4.15
C ILE A 120 -11.16 0.35 -3.26
N LEU A 121 -11.08 1.54 -3.87
CA LEU A 121 -10.76 2.78 -3.16
C LEU A 121 -11.81 3.20 -2.13
N ASP A 122 -13.06 2.74 -2.28
CA ASP A 122 -14.15 3.01 -1.34
C ASP A 122 -14.32 1.90 -0.28
N SER A 123 -13.78 0.72 -0.54
CA SER A 123 -13.82 -0.42 0.38
C SER A 123 -12.84 -0.28 1.55
N ILE A 124 -11.76 0.48 1.38
CA ILE A 124 -10.78 0.73 2.44
C ILE A 124 -10.27 2.18 2.37
N SER A 125 -10.03 2.82 3.52
CA SER A 125 -9.43 4.16 3.52
C SER A 125 -7.93 4.08 3.27
N CYS A 126 -7.36 5.11 2.63
CA CYS A 126 -5.91 5.17 2.38
C CYS A 126 -5.07 4.96 3.65
N SER A 127 -5.44 5.61 4.77
CA SER A 127 -4.71 5.47 6.04
C SER A 127 -4.78 4.05 6.58
N ARG A 128 -5.95 3.40 6.49
CA ARG A 128 -6.11 2.02 6.93
C ARG A 128 -5.30 1.09 6.03
N PHE A 129 -5.35 1.26 4.71
CA PHE A 129 -4.56 0.45 3.77
C PHE A 129 -3.07 0.54 4.11
N VAL A 130 -2.52 1.74 4.23
CA VAL A 130 -1.10 1.94 4.58
C VAL A 130 -0.76 1.32 5.93
N HIS A 131 -1.63 1.43 6.93
CA HIS A 131 -1.41 0.87 8.25
C HIS A 131 -1.40 -0.67 8.26
N GLU A 132 -2.37 -1.29 7.59
CA GLU A 132 -2.46 -2.76 7.52
C GLU A 132 -1.29 -3.32 6.68
N LEU A 133 -0.91 -2.63 5.59
CA LEU A 133 0.27 -3.00 4.80
C LEU A 133 1.56 -2.90 5.63
N LEU A 134 1.70 -1.84 6.43
CA LEU A 134 2.83 -1.72 7.36
C LEU A 134 2.85 -2.86 8.37
N SER A 135 1.68 -3.27 8.87
CA SER A 135 1.56 -4.38 9.82
C SER A 135 2.02 -5.70 9.21
N ALA A 136 1.68 -5.95 7.94
CA ALA A 136 2.20 -7.10 7.19
C ALA A 136 3.73 -7.03 7.03
N VAL A 137 4.28 -5.87 6.66
CA VAL A 137 5.73 -5.67 6.54
C VAL A 137 6.44 -5.89 7.88
N ILE A 138 5.92 -5.36 8.98
CA ILE A 138 6.47 -5.56 10.33
C ILE A 138 6.45 -7.04 10.70
N SER A 139 5.38 -7.76 10.35
CA SER A 139 5.29 -9.21 10.59
C SER A 139 6.35 -9.99 9.80
N ALA A 140 6.69 -9.53 8.60
CA ALA A 140 7.70 -10.15 7.74
C ALA A 140 9.15 -9.87 8.19
N VAL A 141 9.46 -8.64 8.63
CA VAL A 141 10.83 -8.25 9.03
C VAL A 141 11.10 -8.45 10.53
N GLY A 142 10.05 -8.56 11.34
CA GLY A 142 10.13 -8.60 12.79
C GLY A 142 10.06 -7.19 13.43
N SER A 143 9.32 -7.08 14.52
CA SER A 143 9.11 -5.82 15.24
C SER A 143 10.41 -5.24 15.81
N GLU A 144 11.31 -6.08 16.31
CA GLU A 144 12.62 -5.66 16.83
C GLU A 144 13.48 -5.01 15.74
N TYR A 145 13.54 -5.64 14.56
CA TYR A 145 14.26 -5.11 13.41
C TYR A 145 13.69 -3.75 12.99
N TYR A 146 12.36 -3.67 12.85
CA TYR A 146 11.69 -2.43 12.45
C TYR A 146 11.97 -1.28 13.42
N GLN A 147 12.00 -1.53 14.73
CA GLN A 147 12.34 -0.52 15.73
C GLN A 147 13.77 0.00 15.58
N LYS A 148 14.74 -0.89 15.37
CA LYS A 148 16.14 -0.50 15.12
C LYS A 148 16.26 0.35 13.87
N PHE A 149 15.64 -0.08 12.77
CA PHE A 149 15.59 0.68 11.53
C PHE A 149 15.02 2.10 11.73
N GLN A 150 13.89 2.22 12.46
CA GLN A 150 13.29 3.52 12.74
C GLN A 150 14.22 4.43 13.56
N GLN A 151 14.89 3.89 14.58
CA GLN A 151 15.86 4.65 15.38
C GLN A 151 17.01 5.13 14.50
N ARG A 152 17.56 4.23 13.67
CA ARG A 152 18.69 4.52 12.80
C ARG A 152 18.35 5.62 11.81
N ILE A 153 17.23 5.51 11.10
CA ILE A 153 16.73 6.54 10.16
C ILE A 153 16.46 7.88 10.84
N GLN A 154 15.99 7.90 12.08
CA GLN A 154 15.77 9.17 12.80
C GLN A 154 17.08 9.86 13.20
N THR A 155 18.16 9.09 13.35
CA THR A 155 19.49 9.59 13.71
C THR A 155 20.40 9.87 12.52
N LEU A 156 20.00 9.43 11.32
CA LEU A 156 20.74 9.64 10.09
C LEU A 156 20.62 11.09 9.64
N ASP A 157 21.76 11.71 9.36
CA ASP A 157 21.80 12.91 8.56
C ASP A 157 21.64 12.50 7.10
N PHE A 158 20.54 12.89 6.46
CA PHE A 158 20.21 12.52 5.09
C PHE A 158 20.98 13.39 4.09
N ASP A 159 22.30 13.41 4.20
CA ASP A 159 23.16 13.77 3.09
C ASP A 159 23.29 12.58 2.13
N LEU A 160 23.73 12.86 0.90
CA LEU A 160 23.80 11.86 -0.17
C LEU A 160 24.79 10.74 0.16
N GLU A 161 25.87 11.03 0.90
CA GLU A 161 26.92 10.07 1.23
C GLU A 161 26.42 9.05 2.26
N ASN A 162 25.81 9.50 3.36
CA ASN A 162 25.22 8.63 4.37
C ASN A 162 24.05 7.80 3.81
N ALA A 163 23.28 8.36 2.87
CA ALA A 163 22.19 7.65 2.22
C ALA A 163 22.69 6.51 1.30
N LEU A 164 23.87 6.66 0.70
CA LEU A 164 24.48 5.64 -0.15
C LEU A 164 25.16 4.53 0.67
N GLU A 165 25.52 4.79 1.93
CA GLU A 165 26.11 3.79 2.83
C GLU A 165 25.08 2.94 3.57
N LEU A 166 23.82 3.39 3.65
CA LEU A 166 22.70 2.68 4.29
C LEU A 166 22.56 1.20 3.89
N PRO A 167 22.67 0.80 2.60
CA PRO A 167 22.62 -0.61 2.20
C PRO A 167 23.80 -1.44 2.71
N ASN A 168 24.92 -0.81 3.05
CA ASN A 168 26.12 -1.48 3.56
C ASN A 168 26.14 -1.55 5.11
N ASP A 169 25.13 -1.01 5.79
CA ASP A 169 24.98 -1.14 7.24
C ASP A 169 24.56 -2.58 7.55
N PRO A 170 25.43 -3.39 8.19
CA PRO A 170 25.16 -4.82 8.41
C PRO A 170 23.95 -5.06 9.33
N GLU A 171 23.50 -4.05 10.08
CA GLU A 171 22.26 -4.15 10.87
C GLU A 171 21.00 -3.86 10.05
N LEU A 172 21.11 -3.19 8.89
CA LEU A 172 19.98 -2.79 8.03
C LEU A 172 19.93 -3.52 6.70
N GLU A 173 21.03 -4.16 6.26
CA GLU A 173 21.11 -4.81 4.96
C GLU A 173 20.02 -5.88 4.77
N GLN A 174 19.64 -6.58 5.84
CA GLN A 174 18.79 -7.77 5.76
C GLN A 174 17.38 -7.51 5.18
N HIS A 175 16.79 -6.33 5.46
CA HIS A 175 15.43 -6.01 5.03
C HIS A 175 15.27 -4.58 4.51
N ILE A 176 16.37 -3.86 4.23
CA ILE A 176 16.29 -2.48 3.70
C ILE A 176 15.49 -2.40 2.41
N GLU A 177 15.59 -3.40 1.54
CA GLU A 177 14.85 -3.46 0.27
C GLU A 177 13.34 -3.50 0.49
N LEU A 178 12.86 -4.35 1.41
CA LEU A 178 11.44 -4.48 1.72
C LEU A 178 10.89 -3.20 2.39
N LEU A 179 11.70 -2.54 3.21
CA LEU A 179 11.32 -1.27 3.84
C LEU A 179 11.32 -0.10 2.85
N ALA A 180 12.27 -0.07 1.91
CA ALA A 180 12.29 0.88 0.81
C ALA A 180 11.08 0.66 -0.12
N TRP A 181 10.77 -0.60 -0.45
CA TRP A 181 9.55 -0.94 -1.19
C TRP A 181 8.30 -0.47 -0.45
N PHE A 182 8.19 -0.69 0.86
CA PHE A 182 7.03 -0.21 1.62
C PHE A 182 6.88 1.31 1.52
N ALA A 183 7.98 2.07 1.57
CA ALA A 183 7.94 3.52 1.38
C ALA A 183 7.41 3.91 -0.02
N LEU A 184 7.81 3.18 -1.06
CA LEU A 184 7.30 3.36 -2.42
C LEU A 184 5.82 2.97 -2.54
N ALA A 185 5.41 1.83 -1.98
CA ALA A 185 4.02 1.37 -1.96
C ALA A 185 3.11 2.35 -1.21
N ARG A 186 3.59 2.94 -0.12
CA ARG A 186 2.89 4.01 0.60
C ARG A 186 2.73 5.25 -0.27
N LEU A 187 3.80 5.72 -0.91
CA LEU A 187 3.75 6.88 -1.80
C LEU A 187 2.76 6.62 -2.94
N PHE A 188 2.82 5.43 -3.54
CA PHE A 188 1.88 4.97 -4.56
C PHE A 188 0.44 5.05 -4.06
N LEU A 189 0.10 4.39 -2.95
CA LEU A 189 -1.25 4.38 -2.39
C LEU A 189 -1.75 5.80 -2.11
N GLU A 190 -0.97 6.63 -1.43
CA GLU A 190 -1.36 8.03 -1.16
C GLU A 190 -1.62 8.80 -2.46
N SER A 191 -0.82 8.56 -3.52
CA SER A 191 -1.06 9.17 -4.82
C SER A 191 -2.31 8.65 -5.52
N VAL A 192 -2.54 7.35 -5.57
CA VAL A 192 -3.75 6.79 -6.22
C VAL A 192 -5.01 7.35 -5.57
N TYR A 193 -5.07 7.36 -4.24
CA TYR A 193 -6.22 7.88 -3.49
C TYR A 193 -6.39 9.38 -3.71
N ALA A 194 -5.30 10.17 -3.75
CA ALA A 194 -5.39 11.61 -3.97
C ALA A 194 -5.79 11.96 -5.41
N TYR A 195 -5.28 11.22 -6.40
CA TYR A 195 -5.58 11.43 -7.81
C TYR A 195 -7.05 11.08 -8.11
N CYS A 196 -7.48 9.87 -7.78
CA CYS A 196 -8.80 9.36 -8.17
C CYS A 196 -9.96 9.95 -7.36
N LYS A 197 -9.70 10.50 -6.17
CA LYS A 197 -10.72 11.17 -5.34
C LYS A 197 -10.72 12.69 -5.50
N SER A 198 -9.91 13.24 -6.41
CA SER A 198 -9.90 14.68 -6.66
C SER A 198 -11.13 15.12 -7.46
N PRO A 199 -11.92 16.09 -6.98
CA PRO A 199 -13.08 16.61 -7.72
C PRO A 199 -12.70 17.35 -9.01
N ASP A 200 -11.44 17.78 -9.14
CA ASP A 200 -10.94 18.56 -10.27
C ASP A 200 -10.75 17.73 -11.56
N GLN A 201 -10.94 16.41 -11.51
CA GLN A 201 -10.89 15.53 -12.69
C GLN A 201 -12.26 15.23 -13.28
N ASN A 202 -13.32 15.92 -12.84
CA ASN A 202 -14.60 15.89 -13.54
C ASN A 202 -14.44 16.54 -14.94
N PRO A 203 -14.64 15.79 -16.03
CA PRO A 203 -14.56 16.33 -17.39
C PRO A 203 -15.65 17.38 -17.71
N ASN A 204 -16.58 17.63 -16.77
CA ASN A 204 -17.67 18.60 -16.93
C ASN A 204 -17.25 20.06 -16.69
N ASN A 205 -15.99 20.35 -16.39
CA ASN A 205 -15.48 21.73 -16.32
C ASN A 205 -14.70 22.09 -17.60
N THR A 206 -15.40 22.11 -18.74
CA THR A 206 -15.00 22.93 -19.89
C THR A 206 -16.00 24.09 -19.97
N THR A 207 -15.52 25.29 -19.64
CA THR A 207 -16.25 26.56 -19.86
C THR A 207 -16.01 27.03 -21.29
#